data_AF-A0AAU5H8P7-F1
#
_entry.id   AF-A0AAU5H8P7-F1
#
_cell.length_a   1.000
_cell.length_b   1.000
_cell.length_c   1.000
_cell.angle_alpha   90.00
_cell.angle_beta   90.00
_cell.angle_gamma   90.00
#
_symmetry.space_group_name_H-M   'P 1'
#
loop_
_entity.id
_entity.type
_entity.pdbx_description
1 polymer ?
#
loop_
_entity_poly.entity_id
_entity_poly.type
_entity_poly.pdbx_seq_one_letter_code
_entity_poly.pdbx_strand_id
1 'polypeptide(L)'
;MLKSVASAGGAALGVGAATVATATSAEAADGTVTPVAPATTTDGPSDATGNVSLDLSTGTGTFIRTLTGDTVFEFVNWPSGMAMEPTVIATQDSTGGHSIAYTNVTWLPSGTVPLYETGAGQVNINSFFSDDAGVTVYGQGGTSAGGGFGVYGDGSDGAVVLDGTNTYSFLGYKNGYYWPTRDVFLSSLAVTSGITLQLSGGTTPAFKVFCSGLASIASGGQIVTYVNTASSGATGGSNLATGSLAPGASAPSGVTGAGAAGTTVLGQSGKAAGAGGAAASGTAGGAGGKSNLDAGYSLPRALPWAATMAAYAPNVTNGTRFFPGGASGGAGAGDGSNSGGAGGVGGNPLFLAAYSIVNNGTISAKGGRGGDASGGAGGGGGGQGGPVMLIYSTYSGSGSISSAGGAGGAVTGSGTAGSAGEASWIIKLVN
;
A
#
# COMPACT_ATOMS: atom_id res chain seq x y z
N MET A 1 -46.60 -27.91 -48.11
CA MET A 1 -47.27 -27.06 -47.08
C MET A 1 -46.20 -26.52 -46.14
N LEU A 2 -45.67 -25.34 -46.40
CA LEU A 2 -44.97 -24.54 -45.38
C LEU A 2 -45.10 -23.06 -45.79
N LYS A 3 -45.67 -22.29 -44.87
CA LYS A 3 -46.10 -20.90 -45.00
C LYS A 3 -44.89 -19.97 -45.08
N SER A 4 -44.95 -19.02 -46.00
CA SER A 4 -44.10 -17.83 -46.03
C SER A 4 -44.40 -16.93 -44.83
N VAL A 5 -43.36 -16.43 -44.17
CA VAL A 5 -43.44 -15.36 -43.16
C VAL A 5 -42.95 -14.08 -43.83
N ALA A 6 -43.81 -13.08 -43.86
CA ALA A 6 -43.57 -11.77 -44.43
C ALA A 6 -42.57 -10.97 -43.58
N SER A 7 -41.67 -10.25 -44.25
CA SER A 7 -40.75 -9.29 -43.63
C SER A 7 -41.50 -8.02 -43.23
N ALA A 8 -41.46 -7.69 -41.93
CA ALA A 8 -41.94 -6.42 -41.42
C ALA A 8 -40.96 -5.30 -41.79
N GLY A 9 -41.54 -4.19 -42.27
CA GLY A 9 -40.83 -3.03 -42.80
C GLY A 9 -39.94 -2.31 -41.79
N GLY A 10 -38.76 -1.91 -42.27
CA GLY A 10 -37.88 -0.98 -41.58
C GLY A 10 -38.47 0.43 -41.61
N ALA A 11 -38.82 0.95 -40.44
CA ALA A 11 -39.08 2.37 -40.26
C ALA A 11 -37.73 3.10 -40.24
N ALA A 12 -37.49 3.93 -41.24
CA ALA A 12 -36.36 4.85 -41.26
C ALA A 12 -36.54 5.89 -40.15
N LEU A 13 -35.68 5.86 -39.14
CA LEU A 13 -35.53 6.93 -38.16
C LEU A 13 -34.93 8.15 -38.88
N GLY A 14 -35.79 9.09 -39.27
CA GLY A 14 -35.40 10.39 -39.79
C GLY A 14 -34.69 11.20 -38.70
N VAL A 15 -33.38 11.35 -38.81
CA VAL A 15 -32.59 12.24 -37.97
C VAL A 15 -32.81 13.66 -38.50
N GLY A 16 -33.80 14.36 -37.94
CA GLY A 16 -33.98 15.78 -38.17
C GLY A 16 -32.75 16.53 -37.66
N ALA A 17 -32.17 17.38 -38.50
CA ALA A 17 -31.07 18.25 -38.14
C ALA A 17 -31.51 19.17 -36.97
N ALA A 18 -31.12 18.81 -35.76
CA ALA A 18 -31.24 19.70 -34.61
C ALA A 18 -30.25 20.84 -34.82
N THR A 19 -30.77 22.02 -35.14
CA THR A 19 -30.04 23.28 -35.08
C THR A 19 -29.46 23.41 -33.69
N VAL A 20 -28.15 23.20 -33.56
CA VAL A 20 -27.42 23.49 -32.32
C VAL A 20 -27.50 25.00 -32.14
N ALA A 21 -28.38 25.44 -31.24
CA ALA A 21 -28.38 26.80 -30.75
C ALA A 21 -27.05 26.99 -30.03
N THR A 22 -26.10 27.64 -30.70
CA THR A 22 -24.93 28.24 -30.06
C THR A 22 -25.46 29.27 -29.07
N ALA A 23 -25.60 28.85 -27.81
CA ALA A 23 -25.72 29.77 -26.70
C ALA A 23 -24.43 30.56 -26.65
N THR A 24 -24.44 31.77 -27.20
CA THR A 24 -23.49 32.81 -26.84
C THR A 24 -23.77 33.13 -25.37
N SER A 25 -23.02 32.50 -24.46
CA SER A 25 -22.92 32.99 -23.10
C SER A 25 -22.40 34.42 -23.21
N ALA A 26 -23.25 35.40 -22.91
CA ALA A 26 -22.77 36.73 -22.61
C ALA A 26 -21.78 36.54 -21.45
N GLU A 27 -20.49 36.71 -21.72
CA GLU A 27 -19.48 36.88 -20.68
C GLU A 27 -19.94 38.05 -19.83
N ALA A 28 -20.56 37.74 -18.68
CA ALA A 28 -20.68 38.69 -17.62
C ALA A 28 -19.25 39.18 -17.36
N ALA A 29 -19.05 40.49 -17.43
CA ALA A 29 -17.76 41.13 -17.26
C ALA A 29 -17.00 40.41 -16.15
N ASP A 30 -15.91 39.74 -16.53
CA ASP A 30 -14.97 39.09 -15.62
C ASP A 30 -14.47 40.19 -14.68
N GLY A 31 -15.17 40.31 -13.56
CA GLY A 31 -14.76 41.09 -12.43
C GLY A 31 -13.48 40.43 -11.97
N THR A 32 -12.38 40.87 -12.56
CA THR A 32 -11.02 40.42 -12.32
C THR A 32 -10.81 40.41 -10.82
N VAL A 33 -11.06 39.26 -10.20
CA VAL A 33 -10.64 38.98 -8.83
C VAL A 33 -9.14 38.97 -8.95
N THR A 34 -8.53 40.09 -8.61
CA THR A 34 -7.08 40.18 -8.57
C THR A 34 -6.67 39.13 -7.56
N PRO A 35 -5.96 38.05 -7.97
CA PRO A 35 -5.61 37.00 -7.03
C PRO A 35 -4.78 37.66 -5.94
N VAL A 36 -5.35 37.69 -4.73
CA VAL A 36 -4.70 38.28 -3.56
C VAL A 36 -3.45 37.43 -3.32
N ALA A 37 -2.29 38.09 -3.23
CA ALA A 37 -1.05 37.40 -2.91
C ALA A 37 -1.25 36.66 -1.57
N PRO A 38 -0.88 35.38 -1.46
CA PRO A 38 -1.09 34.62 -0.24
C PRO A 38 -0.46 35.35 0.95
N ALA A 39 -1.16 35.36 2.08
CA ALA A 39 -0.62 35.81 3.36
C ALA A 39 0.71 35.08 3.64
N THR A 40 1.83 35.80 3.60
CA THR A 40 3.18 35.22 3.71
C THR A 40 3.82 35.42 5.08
N THR A 41 3.20 36.17 5.98
CA THR A 41 3.73 36.41 7.31
C THR A 41 3.42 35.22 8.23
N THR A 42 4.45 34.74 8.93
CA THR A 42 4.39 33.68 9.93
C THR A 42 4.59 34.30 11.30
N ASP A 43 3.66 34.06 12.21
CA ASP A 43 3.88 34.33 13.63
C ASP A 43 4.69 33.19 14.24
N GLY A 44 5.84 33.56 14.78
CA GLY A 44 6.89 32.62 15.18
C GLY A 44 6.46 31.69 16.34
N PRO A 45 7.26 30.65 16.61
CA PRO A 45 7.00 29.74 17.72
C PRO A 45 6.89 30.50 19.05
N SER A 46 5.79 30.28 19.77
CA SER A 46 5.56 30.79 21.11
C SER A 46 4.76 29.78 21.95
N ASP A 47 4.91 29.84 23.27
CA ASP A 47 4.17 28.96 24.17
C ASP A 47 2.70 29.41 24.28
N ALA A 48 1.80 28.45 24.47
CA ALA A 48 0.36 28.66 24.60
C ALA A 48 -0.21 27.85 25.76
N THR A 49 -1.13 28.48 26.51
CA THR A 49 -1.96 27.88 27.54
C THR A 49 -3.16 28.79 27.80
N GLY A 50 -4.31 28.24 28.21
CA GLY A 50 -5.52 28.99 28.46
C GLY A 50 -6.11 29.59 27.18
N ASN A 51 -6.61 30.82 27.25
CA ASN A 51 -7.19 31.50 26.08
C ASN A 51 -6.10 32.27 25.33
N VAL A 52 -5.93 31.95 24.04
CA VAL A 52 -4.90 32.54 23.18
C VAL A 52 -5.55 33.21 21.97
N SER A 53 -5.39 34.54 21.87
CA SER A 53 -5.81 35.31 20.70
C SER A 53 -4.78 35.23 19.58
N LEU A 54 -5.23 34.90 18.37
CA LEU A 54 -4.46 34.82 17.14
C LEU A 54 -4.78 36.05 16.29
N ASP A 55 -3.89 37.04 16.30
CA ASP A 55 -4.12 38.34 15.68
C ASP A 55 -3.83 38.31 14.16
N LEU A 56 -4.86 38.50 13.36
CA LEU A 56 -4.80 38.50 11.90
C LEU A 56 -4.55 39.89 11.30
N SER A 57 -4.44 40.94 12.12
CA SER A 57 -4.33 42.33 11.66
C SER A 57 -3.08 42.61 10.81
N THR A 58 -2.06 41.76 10.93
CA THR A 58 -0.80 41.83 10.18
C THR A 58 -0.80 41.02 8.87
N GLY A 59 -1.94 40.42 8.52
CA GLY A 59 -2.04 39.49 7.39
C GLY A 59 -1.29 38.18 7.64
N THR A 60 -1.08 37.80 8.90
CA THR A 60 -0.43 36.54 9.28
C THR A 60 -1.29 35.36 8.85
N GLY A 61 -0.71 34.49 8.00
CA GLY A 61 -1.37 33.29 7.49
C GLY A 61 -1.03 32.03 8.29
N THR A 62 -0.03 32.08 9.18
CA THR A 62 0.41 30.90 9.94
C THR A 62 0.82 31.28 11.35
N PHE A 63 0.28 30.55 12.35
CA PHE A 63 0.60 30.68 13.76
C PHE A 63 1.25 29.39 14.26
N ILE A 64 2.43 29.49 14.88
CA ILE A 64 3.14 28.34 15.45
C ILE A 64 3.10 28.43 16.98
N ARG A 65 2.60 27.38 17.64
CA ARG A 65 2.42 27.34 19.10
C ARG A 65 2.93 26.05 19.72
N THR A 66 3.58 26.15 20.88
CA THR A 66 3.89 25.01 21.76
C THR A 66 2.89 25.00 22.92
N LEU A 67 2.13 23.93 23.09
CA LEU A 67 1.11 23.82 24.12
C LEU A 67 1.75 23.38 25.44
N THR A 68 1.66 24.25 26.44
CA THR A 68 2.15 24.00 27.81
C THR A 68 1.00 23.75 28.81
N GLY A 69 -0.23 23.73 28.29
CA GLY A 69 -1.49 23.54 29.00
C GLY A 69 -2.67 23.48 28.04
N ASP A 70 -3.85 23.11 28.56
CA ASP A 70 -5.11 23.18 27.82
C ASP A 70 -5.29 24.56 27.18
N THR A 71 -5.56 24.59 25.88
CA THR A 71 -5.53 25.84 25.10
C THR A 71 -6.80 26.01 24.26
N VAL A 72 -7.40 27.19 24.35
CA VAL A 72 -8.50 27.64 23.50
C VAL A 72 -8.00 28.79 22.62
N PHE A 73 -8.00 28.57 21.31
CA PHE A 73 -7.61 29.59 20.33
C PHE A 73 -8.82 30.41 19.87
N GLU A 74 -8.60 31.70 19.69
CA GLU A 74 -9.58 32.63 19.11
C GLU A 74 -8.90 33.49 18.04
N PHE A 75 -9.48 33.55 16.85
CA PHE A 75 -9.02 34.49 15.82
C PHE A 75 -9.57 35.89 16.09
N VAL A 76 -8.68 36.88 16.14
CA VAL A 76 -9.06 38.29 16.36
C VAL A 76 -8.55 39.18 15.24
N ASN A 77 -9.19 40.35 15.09
CA ASN A 77 -8.81 41.38 14.12
C ASN A 77 -8.71 40.87 12.67
N TRP A 78 -9.72 40.13 12.22
CA TRP A 78 -9.83 39.70 10.83
C TRP A 78 -9.78 40.92 9.87
N PRO A 79 -8.94 40.88 8.82
CA PRO A 79 -8.90 41.93 7.81
C PRO A 79 -10.26 42.09 7.12
N SER A 80 -10.72 43.33 7.00
CA SER A 80 -11.98 43.63 6.33
C SER A 80 -11.90 43.44 4.82
N GLY A 81 -12.92 42.82 4.22
CA GLY A 81 -13.11 42.81 2.77
C GLY A 81 -12.23 41.83 1.98
N MET A 82 -11.62 40.85 2.64
CA MET A 82 -10.80 39.82 2.00
C MET A 82 -11.08 38.44 2.59
N ALA A 83 -11.10 37.42 1.73
CA ALA A 83 -11.08 36.04 2.18
C ALA A 83 -9.68 35.69 2.71
N MET A 84 -9.62 34.91 3.79
CA MET A 84 -8.36 34.51 4.42
C MET A 84 -8.36 33.04 4.84
N GLU A 85 -7.18 32.44 4.75
CA GLU A 85 -6.92 31.04 5.12
C GLU A 85 -5.83 30.92 6.20
N PRO A 86 -6.09 31.25 7.48
CA PRO A 86 -5.08 31.09 8.50
C PRO A 86 -4.85 29.62 8.85
N THR A 87 -3.60 29.29 9.16
CA THR A 87 -3.18 27.97 9.62
C THR A 87 -2.61 28.06 11.03
N VAL A 88 -2.99 27.12 11.90
CA VAL A 88 -2.45 26.98 13.26
C VAL A 88 -1.69 25.68 13.37
N ILE A 89 -0.41 25.75 13.71
CA ILE A 89 0.47 24.62 13.97
C ILE A 89 0.70 24.57 15.49
N ALA A 90 0.02 23.65 16.17
CA ALA A 90 0.09 23.48 17.62
C ALA A 90 0.83 22.20 17.98
N THR A 91 1.93 22.31 18.72
CA THR A 91 2.79 21.19 19.15
C THR A 91 2.62 20.96 20.64
N GLN A 92 2.26 19.75 21.07
CA GLN A 92 2.27 19.34 22.47
C GLN A 92 3.70 19.47 23.03
N ASP A 93 3.87 20.02 24.23
CA ASP A 93 5.18 20.04 24.89
C ASP A 93 5.69 18.63 25.25
N SER A 94 6.79 18.56 26.02
CA SER A 94 7.36 17.29 26.47
C SER A 94 6.47 16.48 27.42
N THR A 95 5.42 17.08 27.99
CA THR A 95 4.48 16.36 28.87
C THR A 95 3.27 15.85 28.10
N GLY A 96 2.82 16.58 27.08
CA GLY A 96 1.55 16.31 26.41
C GLY A 96 0.36 16.37 27.38
N GLY A 97 -0.74 15.74 26.99
CA GLY A 97 -2.02 15.70 27.69
C GLY A 97 -2.92 16.91 27.43
N HIS A 98 -2.48 17.90 26.66
CA HIS A 98 -3.18 19.18 26.57
C HIS A 98 -4.29 19.14 25.52
N SER A 99 -5.48 19.59 25.89
CA SER A 99 -6.61 19.76 24.97
C SER A 99 -6.44 21.01 24.11
N ILE A 100 -6.97 20.95 22.88
CA ILE A 100 -7.05 22.07 21.95
C ILE A 100 -8.53 22.34 21.66
N ALA A 101 -8.93 23.61 21.74
CA ALA A 101 -10.25 24.06 21.30
C ALA A 101 -10.13 25.36 20.50
N TYR A 102 -11.19 25.66 19.73
CA TYR A 102 -11.29 26.90 18.97
C TYR A 102 -12.66 27.53 19.23
N THR A 103 -12.71 28.85 19.42
CA THR A 103 -13.97 29.59 19.54
C THR A 103 -14.49 30.03 18.17
N ASN A 104 -15.82 30.05 18.02
CA ASN A 104 -16.52 30.55 16.82
C ASN A 104 -16.13 29.84 15.49
N VAL A 105 -15.64 28.60 15.56
CA VAL A 105 -15.33 27.79 14.38
C VAL A 105 -16.45 26.81 14.07
N THR A 106 -16.94 26.86 12.83
CA THR A 106 -17.83 25.86 12.25
C THR A 106 -17.00 24.81 11.51
N TRP A 107 -17.00 23.57 12.00
CA TRP A 107 -16.19 22.50 11.39
C TRP A 107 -16.86 21.88 10.18
N LEU A 108 -16.14 21.76 9.06
CA LEU A 108 -16.63 21.14 7.83
C LEU A 108 -16.06 19.73 7.65
N PRO A 109 -16.81 18.80 7.01
CA PRO A 109 -18.18 18.96 6.51
C PRO A 109 -19.28 18.63 7.56
N SER A 110 -18.92 18.04 8.70
CA SER A 110 -19.88 17.38 9.61
C SER A 110 -20.24 18.18 10.87
N GLY A 111 -19.71 19.39 11.06
CA GLY A 111 -19.85 20.16 12.30
C GLY A 111 -19.06 19.59 13.49
N THR A 112 -18.34 18.48 13.31
CA THR A 112 -17.64 17.78 14.39
C THR A 112 -16.24 18.35 14.57
N VAL A 113 -15.89 18.71 15.81
CA VAL A 113 -14.53 19.14 16.16
C VAL A 113 -13.55 17.99 15.89
N PRO A 114 -12.39 18.23 15.26
CA PRO A 114 -11.36 17.22 15.05
C PRO A 114 -10.88 16.64 16.38
N LEU A 115 -10.55 15.36 16.38
CA LEU A 115 -9.84 14.77 17.52
C LEU A 115 -8.38 15.22 17.45
N TYR A 116 -7.90 15.89 18.50
CA TYR A 116 -6.53 16.34 18.57
C TYR A 116 -5.63 15.32 19.27
N GLU A 117 -4.43 15.19 18.72
CA GLU A 117 -3.34 14.40 19.29
C GLU A 117 -2.82 15.10 20.55
N THR A 118 -2.79 14.36 21.67
CA THR A 118 -2.42 14.89 23.00
C THR A 118 -1.10 14.33 23.54
N GLY A 119 -0.50 13.31 22.95
CA GLY A 119 0.81 12.81 23.34
C GLY A 119 1.93 13.85 23.25
N ALA A 120 2.94 13.72 24.13
CA ALA A 120 4.09 14.61 24.16
C ALA A 120 4.76 14.77 22.78
N GLY A 121 5.04 16.01 22.38
CA GLY A 121 5.66 16.34 21.09
C GLY A 121 4.77 16.16 19.85
N GLN A 122 3.52 15.72 19.99
CA GLN A 122 2.62 15.57 18.85
C GLN A 122 2.21 16.93 18.27
N VAL A 123 2.13 17.01 16.94
CA VAL A 123 1.80 18.24 16.21
C VAL A 123 0.38 18.12 15.64
N ASN A 124 -0.40 19.18 15.81
CA ASN A 124 -1.72 19.36 15.23
C ASN A 124 -1.67 20.57 14.29
N ILE A 125 -1.99 20.37 13.02
CA ILE A 125 -2.08 21.45 12.03
C ILE A 125 -3.56 21.64 11.76
N ASN A 126 -4.08 22.86 11.82
CA ASN A 126 -5.46 23.16 11.49
C ASN A 126 -5.50 24.32 10.51
N SER A 127 -6.27 24.18 9.44
CA SER A 127 -6.50 25.24 8.46
C SER A 127 -7.92 25.74 8.60
N PHE A 128 -8.06 27.05 8.52
CA PHE A 128 -9.32 27.75 8.66
C PHE A 128 -9.56 28.58 7.42
N PHE A 129 -10.81 28.94 7.17
CA PHE A 129 -11.23 29.80 6.08
C PHE A 129 -12.33 30.74 6.57
N SER A 130 -12.27 32.00 6.14
CA SER A 130 -13.39 32.93 6.26
C SER A 130 -13.41 33.85 5.04
N ASP A 131 -14.59 34.06 4.47
CA ASP A 131 -14.87 34.98 3.36
C ASP A 131 -15.55 36.28 3.81
N ASP A 132 -15.91 36.39 5.09
CA ASP A 132 -16.73 37.46 5.66
C ASP A 132 -16.05 38.20 6.82
N ALA A 133 -14.71 38.30 6.76
CA ALA A 133 -13.89 38.95 7.78
C ALA A 133 -14.13 38.39 9.20
N GLY A 134 -14.20 37.06 9.29
CA GLY A 134 -14.25 36.33 10.56
C GLY A 134 -15.61 36.26 11.23
N VAL A 135 -16.68 36.75 10.58
CA VAL A 135 -18.05 36.57 11.08
C VAL A 135 -18.39 35.08 11.08
N THR A 136 -17.99 34.36 10.04
CA THR A 136 -18.06 32.92 9.92
C THR A 136 -16.67 32.37 9.68
N VAL A 137 -16.17 31.58 10.64
CA VAL A 137 -14.90 30.87 10.49
C VAL A 137 -15.19 29.39 10.25
N TYR A 138 -14.79 28.89 9.10
CA TYR A 138 -14.85 27.48 8.76
C TYR A 138 -13.53 26.82 9.15
N GLY A 139 -13.60 25.77 9.95
CA GLY A 139 -12.45 24.92 10.25
C GLY A 139 -12.50 23.68 9.40
N GLN A 140 -11.38 23.36 8.73
CA GLN A 140 -11.17 22.00 8.26
C GLN A 140 -10.24 21.34 9.27
N GLY A 141 -10.71 20.23 9.86
CA GLY A 141 -9.86 19.44 10.73
C GLY A 141 -8.61 19.05 9.97
N GLY A 142 -7.47 19.60 10.35
CA GLY A 142 -6.26 19.18 9.70
C GLY A 142 -5.95 17.78 10.20
N THR A 143 -5.52 16.95 9.26
CA THR A 143 -4.98 15.64 9.55
C THR A 143 -3.95 15.79 10.66
N SER A 144 -4.17 15.15 11.80
CA SER A 144 -3.19 14.94 12.86
C SER A 144 -1.82 14.75 12.23
N ALA A 145 -0.85 15.64 12.53
CA ALA A 145 0.51 15.48 12.03
C ALA A 145 1.26 14.34 12.77
N GLY A 146 0.52 13.50 13.50
CA GLY A 146 0.88 12.12 13.85
C GLY A 146 0.95 11.16 12.66
N GLY A 147 0.58 11.57 11.44
CA GLY A 147 0.88 10.77 10.25
C GLY A 147 1.11 11.60 9.01
N GLY A 148 2.36 11.99 8.78
CA GLY A 148 2.78 12.81 7.62
C GLY A 148 1.99 12.48 6.35
N PHE A 149 1.27 13.47 5.81
CA PHE A 149 0.53 13.40 4.55
C PHE A 149 -0.43 12.19 4.38
N GLY A 150 -0.96 11.60 5.47
CA GLY A 150 -1.81 10.41 5.39
C GLY A 150 -1.06 9.13 4.99
N VAL A 151 0.28 9.14 5.06
CA VAL A 151 1.16 8.03 4.68
C VAL A 151 0.87 6.76 5.49
N TYR A 152 0.41 6.91 6.74
CA TYR A 152 0.07 5.80 7.63
C TYR A 152 -1.43 5.46 7.64
N GLY A 153 -2.22 6.04 6.74
CA GLY A 153 -3.67 5.89 6.72
C GLY A 153 -4.40 6.81 7.71
N ASP A 154 -5.72 6.75 7.68
CA ASP A 154 -6.62 7.61 8.47
C ASP A 154 -7.13 6.97 9.77
N GLY A 155 -6.90 5.67 9.96
CA GLY A 155 -7.38 4.94 11.13
C GLY A 155 -8.87 4.60 11.13
N SER A 156 -9.55 4.73 9.98
CA SER A 156 -11.00 4.50 9.83
C SER A 156 -11.48 3.09 10.18
N ASP A 157 -10.60 2.08 10.15
CA ASP A 157 -10.89 0.70 10.54
C ASP A 157 -10.67 0.44 12.04
N GLY A 158 -10.25 1.45 12.80
CA GLY A 158 -10.12 1.40 14.26
C GLY A 158 -8.93 0.57 14.77
N ALA A 159 -8.94 0.29 16.07
CA ALA A 159 -7.90 -0.46 16.75
C ALA A 159 -8.11 -1.97 16.62
N VAL A 160 -7.05 -2.70 16.26
CA VAL A 160 -7.12 -4.14 15.97
C VAL A 160 -6.15 -4.91 16.85
N VAL A 161 -6.66 -5.96 17.51
CA VAL A 161 -5.89 -6.93 18.28
C VAL A 161 -6.17 -8.32 17.72
N LEU A 162 -5.15 -8.90 17.10
CA LEU A 162 -5.18 -10.23 16.52
C LEU A 162 -4.72 -11.24 17.57
N ASP A 163 -5.67 -11.86 18.26
CA ASP A 163 -5.48 -12.76 19.41
C ASP A 163 -6.08 -14.17 19.21
N GLY A 164 -6.68 -14.41 18.04
CA GLY A 164 -7.36 -15.66 17.73
C GLY A 164 -8.79 -15.76 18.29
N THR A 165 -9.30 -14.68 18.89
CA THR A 165 -10.66 -14.59 19.44
C THR A 165 -11.45 -13.46 18.78
N ASN A 166 -10.86 -12.27 18.64
CA ASN A 166 -11.54 -11.12 18.03
C ASN A 166 -11.76 -11.34 16.54
N THR A 167 -12.91 -10.88 16.03
CA THR A 167 -13.24 -10.90 14.60
C THR A 167 -13.54 -9.49 14.11
N TYR A 168 -13.17 -9.19 12.87
CA TYR A 168 -13.34 -7.88 12.25
C TYR A 168 -14.00 -8.05 10.88
N SER A 169 -14.95 -7.18 10.51
CA SER A 169 -15.70 -7.34 9.25
C SER A 169 -14.83 -7.24 7.99
N PHE A 170 -13.68 -6.58 8.09
CA PHE A 170 -12.68 -6.42 7.02
C PHE A 170 -11.56 -7.48 7.07
N LEU A 171 -11.58 -8.40 8.05
CA LEU A 171 -10.65 -9.53 8.15
C LEU A 171 -11.40 -10.87 8.15
N GLY A 172 -10.96 -11.80 7.31
CA GLY A 172 -11.27 -13.21 7.54
C GLY A 172 -10.41 -13.77 8.69
N TYR A 173 -10.95 -14.76 9.40
CA TYR A 173 -10.24 -15.44 10.49
C TYR A 173 -10.46 -16.96 10.45
N LYS A 174 -9.38 -17.74 10.58
CA LYS A 174 -9.42 -19.20 10.73
C LYS A 174 -8.12 -19.74 11.32
N ASN A 175 -8.21 -20.56 12.37
CA ASN A 175 -7.09 -21.33 12.94
C ASN A 175 -5.82 -20.49 13.23
N GLY A 176 -5.96 -19.30 13.82
CA GLY A 176 -4.82 -18.41 14.12
C GLY A 176 -4.33 -17.57 12.93
N TYR A 177 -4.99 -17.65 11.77
CA TYR A 177 -4.70 -16.80 10.61
C TYR A 177 -5.79 -15.74 10.45
N TYR A 178 -5.37 -14.49 10.35
CA TYR A 178 -6.18 -13.36 9.92
C TYR A 178 -5.77 -12.95 8.51
N TRP A 179 -6.71 -12.56 7.66
CA TRP A 179 -6.39 -12.04 6.34
C TRP A 179 -7.33 -10.91 5.93
N PRO A 180 -6.81 -9.80 5.39
CA PRO A 180 -7.64 -8.70 4.93
C PRO A 180 -8.41 -9.05 3.65
N THR A 181 -9.61 -8.52 3.51
CA THR A 181 -10.43 -8.62 2.27
C THR A 181 -10.36 -7.36 1.41
N ARG A 182 -9.68 -6.32 1.90
CA ARG A 182 -9.40 -5.03 1.26
C ARG A 182 -8.17 -4.39 1.89
N ASP A 183 -7.72 -3.25 1.39
CA ASP A 183 -6.77 -2.41 2.14
C ASP A 183 -7.38 -2.00 3.48
N VAL A 184 -6.57 -2.03 4.53
CA VAL A 184 -7.00 -1.71 5.90
C VAL A 184 -6.27 -0.48 6.44
N PHE A 185 -7.02 0.39 7.13
CA PHE A 185 -6.57 1.67 7.65
C PHE A 185 -6.81 1.72 9.17
N LEU A 186 -5.88 1.13 9.91
CA LEU A 186 -6.01 0.87 11.35
C LEU A 186 -5.55 2.08 12.17
N SER A 187 -6.12 2.29 13.35
CA SER A 187 -5.56 3.25 14.32
C SER A 187 -4.46 2.63 15.18
N SER A 188 -4.53 1.32 15.43
CA SER A 188 -3.45 0.52 16.02
C SER A 188 -3.57 -0.94 15.59
N LEU A 189 -2.45 -1.65 15.61
CA LEU A 189 -2.37 -3.07 15.30
C LEU A 189 -1.54 -3.81 16.37
N ALA A 190 -2.10 -4.86 16.94
CA ALA A 190 -1.37 -5.81 17.78
C ALA A 190 -1.49 -7.23 17.24
N VAL A 191 -0.36 -7.82 16.84
CA VAL A 191 -0.26 -9.23 16.44
C VAL A 191 0.33 -10.02 17.61
N THR A 192 -0.50 -10.81 18.27
CA THR A 192 -0.08 -11.57 19.47
C THR A 192 0.72 -12.83 19.11
N SER A 193 1.32 -13.47 20.11
CA SER A 193 2.12 -14.69 19.94
C SER A 193 1.28 -15.83 19.36
N GLY A 194 1.81 -16.51 18.34
CA GLY A 194 1.13 -17.63 17.68
C GLY A 194 0.09 -17.22 16.64
N ILE A 195 -0.16 -15.91 16.47
CA ILE A 195 -1.10 -15.38 15.49
C ILE A 195 -0.35 -14.89 14.24
N THR A 196 -0.96 -15.14 13.08
CA THR A 196 -0.46 -14.72 11.77
C THR A 196 -1.44 -13.77 11.10
N LEU A 197 -0.98 -12.57 10.76
CA LEU A 197 -1.62 -11.69 9.80
C LEU A 197 -1.08 -12.01 8.40
N GLN A 198 -1.89 -12.65 7.57
CA GLN A 198 -1.57 -13.05 6.22
C GLN A 198 -2.11 -12.03 5.22
N LEU A 199 -1.23 -11.23 4.64
CA LEU A 199 -1.60 -10.18 3.67
C LEU A 199 -1.81 -10.72 2.25
N SER A 200 -1.41 -11.96 1.98
CA SER A 200 -1.66 -12.68 0.72
C SER A 200 -1.45 -14.19 0.88
N GLY A 201 -2.16 -15.00 0.08
CA GLY A 201 -2.05 -16.47 0.01
C GLY A 201 -3.37 -17.18 0.31
N GLY A 202 -3.47 -18.49 0.07
CA GLY A 202 -4.64 -19.31 0.45
C GLY A 202 -5.99 -18.78 -0.01
N THR A 203 -6.07 -18.27 -1.25
CA THR A 203 -7.20 -17.52 -1.88
C THR A 203 -7.30 -16.01 -1.61
N THR A 204 -6.49 -15.43 -0.72
CA THR A 204 -6.52 -13.99 -0.41
C THR A 204 -5.63 -13.15 -1.33
N PRO A 205 -6.18 -12.16 -2.06
CA PRO A 205 -5.40 -11.18 -2.82
C PRO A 205 -4.40 -10.41 -1.94
N ALA A 206 -3.40 -9.78 -2.55
CA ALA A 206 -2.41 -8.99 -1.82
C ALA A 206 -2.95 -7.59 -1.49
N PHE A 207 -3.05 -7.26 -0.20
CA PHE A 207 -3.55 -5.97 0.31
C PHE A 207 -2.54 -5.24 1.19
N LYS A 208 -2.74 -3.93 1.34
CA LYS A 208 -1.90 -3.02 2.12
C LYS A 208 -2.44 -2.87 3.54
N VAL A 209 -1.53 -2.73 4.49
CA VAL A 209 -1.85 -2.33 5.87
C VAL A 209 -1.30 -0.94 6.13
N PHE A 210 -2.21 -0.04 6.49
CA PHE A 210 -1.93 1.28 7.01
C PHE A 210 -2.31 1.31 8.50
N CYS A 211 -1.47 1.90 9.34
CA CYS A 211 -1.68 1.99 10.78
C CYS A 211 -1.25 3.37 11.31
N SER A 212 -2.18 4.27 11.59
CA SER A 212 -1.85 5.63 11.99
C SER A 212 -1.13 5.73 13.34
N GLY A 213 -1.24 4.70 14.20
CA GLY A 213 -0.52 4.59 15.47
C GLY A 213 0.51 3.46 15.51
N LEU A 214 0.47 2.67 16.60
CA LEU A 214 1.41 1.58 16.88
C LEU A 214 1.01 0.28 16.17
N ALA A 215 1.92 -0.28 15.38
CA ALA A 215 1.92 -1.66 14.93
C ALA A 215 2.90 -2.49 15.76
N SER A 216 2.37 -3.31 16.67
CA SER A 216 3.15 -4.21 17.53
C SER A 216 3.03 -5.66 17.06
N ILE A 217 4.17 -6.33 16.91
CA ILE A 217 4.27 -7.75 16.59
C ILE A 217 4.98 -8.43 17.75
N ALA A 218 4.24 -9.21 18.54
CA ALA A 218 4.79 -9.94 19.67
C ALA A 218 5.76 -11.04 19.22
N SER A 219 6.60 -11.52 20.14
CA SER A 219 7.40 -12.73 19.90
C SER A 219 6.50 -13.90 19.53
N GLY A 220 6.81 -14.59 18.44
CA GLY A 220 5.96 -15.66 17.87
C GLY A 220 4.77 -15.17 17.04
N GLY A 221 4.46 -13.88 17.04
CA GLY A 221 3.51 -13.25 16.12
C GLY A 221 4.12 -13.02 14.74
N GLN A 222 3.29 -13.04 13.69
CA GLN A 222 3.78 -12.96 12.31
C GLN A 222 2.93 -12.04 11.43
N ILE A 223 3.58 -11.24 10.57
CA ILE A 223 2.95 -10.58 9.42
C ILE A 223 3.61 -11.14 8.17
N VAL A 224 2.85 -11.80 7.31
CA VAL A 224 3.41 -12.58 6.22
C VAL A 224 2.63 -12.45 4.92
N THR A 225 3.32 -12.72 3.83
CA THR A 225 2.68 -13.12 2.58
C THR A 225 3.12 -14.52 2.21
N TYR A 226 2.15 -15.34 1.82
CA TYR A 226 2.39 -16.66 1.26
C TYR A 226 2.09 -16.65 -0.23
N VAL A 227 2.69 -17.60 -0.94
CA VAL A 227 2.21 -17.99 -2.27
C VAL A 227 0.86 -18.69 -2.12
N ASN A 228 0.03 -18.65 -3.16
CA ASN A 228 -1.32 -19.19 -3.08
C ASN A 228 -1.34 -20.73 -3.05
N THR A 229 -0.77 -21.33 -4.09
CA THR A 229 -0.60 -22.78 -4.17
C THR A 229 0.86 -23.06 -4.45
N ALA A 230 1.54 -23.71 -3.50
CA ALA A 230 2.91 -24.16 -3.71
C ALA A 230 2.96 -25.22 -4.82
N SER A 231 4.05 -25.25 -5.55
CA SER A 231 4.28 -26.25 -6.58
C SER A 231 4.47 -27.63 -5.96
N SER A 232 3.94 -28.66 -6.60
CA SER A 232 4.01 -30.05 -6.12
C SER A 232 4.18 -31.01 -7.28
N GLY A 233 5.23 -31.83 -7.23
CA GLY A 233 5.60 -32.69 -8.36
C GLY A 233 5.77 -31.86 -9.64
N ALA A 234 5.09 -32.29 -10.70
CA ALA A 234 5.05 -31.60 -11.99
C ALA A 234 3.99 -30.48 -12.08
N THR A 235 3.12 -30.28 -11.08
CA THR A 235 2.06 -29.26 -11.13
C THR A 235 2.61 -27.89 -10.73
N GLY A 236 2.56 -26.94 -11.69
CA GLY A 236 2.90 -25.53 -11.47
C GLY A 236 2.06 -24.91 -10.37
N GLY A 237 2.72 -24.24 -9.42
CA GLY A 237 2.03 -23.41 -8.45
C GLY A 237 1.45 -22.16 -9.10
N SER A 238 0.39 -21.62 -8.50
CA SER A 238 -0.29 -20.42 -8.96
C SER A 238 -0.15 -19.29 -7.96
N ASN A 239 -0.21 -18.06 -8.46
CA ASN A 239 -0.51 -16.87 -7.66
C ASN A 239 -1.93 -16.37 -7.95
N LEU A 240 -2.44 -15.54 -7.03
CA LEU A 240 -3.85 -15.14 -6.99
C LEU A 240 -4.20 -14.02 -7.96
N ALA A 241 -5.50 -13.75 -8.01
CA ALA A 241 -6.02 -12.51 -8.53
C ALA A 241 -5.37 -11.31 -7.81
N THR A 242 -5.18 -10.24 -8.57
CA THR A 242 -4.72 -8.94 -8.08
C THR A 242 -5.60 -8.42 -6.94
N GLY A 243 -4.97 -7.97 -5.85
CA GLY A 243 -5.61 -7.11 -4.84
C GLY A 243 -5.30 -5.64 -5.12
N SER A 244 -5.00 -4.85 -4.09
CA SER A 244 -4.41 -3.52 -4.30
C SER A 244 -2.93 -3.59 -4.70
N LEU A 245 -2.27 -4.72 -4.41
CA LEU A 245 -0.91 -5.04 -4.82
C LEU A 245 -0.89 -6.08 -5.95
N ALA A 246 0.12 -6.00 -6.82
CA ALA A 246 0.35 -7.01 -7.85
C ALA A 246 1.03 -8.25 -7.24
N PRO A 247 0.45 -9.44 -7.38
CA PRO A 247 1.05 -10.67 -6.86
C PRO A 247 2.33 -11.03 -7.64
N GLY A 248 3.07 -12.01 -7.14
CA GLY A 248 4.23 -12.56 -7.88
C GLY A 248 3.79 -13.38 -9.09
N ALA A 249 4.74 -13.82 -9.89
CA ALA A 249 4.44 -14.66 -11.05
C ALA A 249 4.06 -16.10 -10.65
N SER A 250 3.08 -16.68 -11.36
CA SER A 250 2.78 -18.12 -11.32
C SER A 250 3.93 -18.92 -11.93
N ALA A 251 4.05 -20.19 -11.55
CA ALA A 251 5.15 -21.03 -11.96
C ALA A 251 4.77 -21.99 -13.11
N PRO A 252 5.71 -22.30 -14.01
CA PRO A 252 5.49 -23.30 -15.05
C PRO A 252 5.40 -24.71 -14.45
N SER A 253 4.54 -25.55 -15.05
CA SER A 253 4.50 -26.98 -14.78
C SER A 253 5.74 -27.70 -15.30
N GLY A 254 6.07 -28.82 -14.67
CA GLY A 254 7.06 -29.78 -15.17
C GLY A 254 6.57 -30.53 -16.40
N VAL A 255 7.50 -30.92 -17.26
CA VAL A 255 7.22 -31.65 -18.51
C VAL A 255 8.20 -32.82 -18.66
N THR A 256 7.89 -33.77 -19.53
CA THR A 256 8.76 -34.94 -19.80
C THR A 256 9.99 -34.61 -20.65
N GLY A 257 10.09 -33.39 -21.20
CA GLY A 257 11.24 -32.91 -21.99
C GLY A 257 11.98 -31.77 -21.30
N ALA A 258 12.53 -30.83 -22.09
CA ALA A 258 13.22 -29.66 -21.54
C ALA A 258 12.29 -28.82 -20.65
N GLY A 259 12.81 -28.38 -19.51
CA GLY A 259 12.02 -27.62 -18.54
C GLY A 259 11.59 -26.26 -19.09
N ALA A 260 10.35 -25.87 -18.82
CA ALA A 260 9.86 -24.55 -19.18
C ALA A 260 10.50 -23.44 -18.32
N ALA A 261 10.84 -22.31 -18.95
CA ALA A 261 11.40 -21.16 -18.25
C ALA A 261 10.37 -20.54 -17.29
N GLY A 262 10.87 -20.00 -16.17
CA GLY A 262 10.09 -19.24 -15.22
C GLY A 262 9.56 -17.93 -15.81
N THR A 263 8.49 -17.41 -15.23
CA THR A 263 7.88 -16.16 -15.66
C THR A 263 8.62 -14.97 -15.07
N THR A 264 9.02 -14.06 -15.94
CA THR A 264 9.70 -12.80 -15.59
C THR A 264 8.68 -11.76 -15.13
N VAL A 265 9.05 -10.97 -14.13
CA VAL A 265 8.26 -9.84 -13.65
C VAL A 265 8.99 -8.54 -13.98
N LEU A 266 8.25 -7.56 -14.52
CA LEU A 266 8.75 -6.22 -14.83
C LEU A 266 8.56 -5.29 -13.62
N GLY A 267 9.50 -4.37 -13.39
CA GLY A 267 9.32 -3.31 -12.38
C GLY A 267 9.76 -3.70 -10.96
N GLN A 268 10.46 -4.82 -10.80
CA GLN A 268 11.20 -5.12 -9.58
C GLN A 268 12.70 -5.00 -9.80
N SER A 269 13.39 -4.48 -8.77
CA SER A 269 14.82 -4.72 -8.57
C SER A 269 14.99 -6.08 -7.91
N GLY A 270 15.83 -6.96 -8.44
CA GLY A 270 15.98 -8.28 -7.85
C GLY A 270 16.82 -9.21 -8.69
N LYS A 271 17.41 -10.21 -8.04
CA LYS A 271 18.09 -11.29 -8.75
C LYS A 271 17.07 -12.30 -9.29
N ALA A 272 17.52 -13.18 -10.17
CA ALA A 272 16.66 -14.18 -10.80
C ALA A 272 16.10 -15.19 -9.79
N ALA A 273 14.95 -15.78 -10.13
CA ALA A 273 14.49 -17.00 -9.50
C ALA A 273 15.42 -18.19 -9.83
N GLY A 274 15.23 -19.30 -9.14
CA GLY A 274 16.03 -20.50 -9.33
C GLY A 274 15.76 -21.17 -10.68
N ALA A 275 16.81 -21.69 -11.32
CA ALA A 275 16.69 -22.55 -12.49
C ALA A 275 16.25 -23.96 -12.08
N GLY A 276 15.51 -24.63 -12.97
CA GLY A 276 15.19 -26.04 -12.84
C GLY A 276 16.41 -26.93 -13.07
N GLY A 277 16.43 -28.09 -12.41
CA GLY A 277 17.46 -29.11 -12.56
C GLY A 277 17.40 -29.81 -13.91
N ALA A 278 18.55 -30.32 -14.34
CA ALA A 278 18.69 -31.13 -15.53
C ALA A 278 18.26 -32.58 -15.26
N ALA A 279 17.80 -33.26 -16.30
CA ALA A 279 17.53 -34.68 -16.26
C ALA A 279 18.83 -35.49 -16.48
N ALA A 280 18.84 -36.73 -16.02
CA ALA A 280 19.95 -37.67 -16.19
C ALA A 280 20.25 -38.00 -17.65
N SER A 281 19.27 -37.82 -18.54
CA SER A 281 19.42 -37.91 -20.00
C SER A 281 20.26 -36.77 -20.60
N GLY A 282 20.65 -35.78 -19.79
CA GLY A 282 21.33 -34.56 -20.23
C GLY A 282 20.40 -33.44 -20.69
N THR A 283 19.08 -33.64 -20.60
CA THR A 283 18.11 -32.59 -20.94
C THR A 283 18.16 -31.44 -19.93
N ALA A 284 18.31 -30.20 -20.39
CA ALA A 284 18.44 -29.02 -19.54
C ALA A 284 17.11 -28.60 -18.91
N GLY A 285 17.17 -28.19 -17.63
CA GLY A 285 16.05 -27.56 -16.94
C GLY A 285 15.77 -26.14 -17.45
N GLY A 286 14.60 -25.62 -17.12
CA GLY A 286 14.17 -24.28 -17.47
C GLY A 286 14.93 -23.22 -16.68
N ALA A 287 15.29 -22.11 -17.34
CA ALA A 287 15.85 -20.95 -16.65
C ALA A 287 14.86 -20.37 -15.64
N GLY A 288 15.35 -19.80 -14.54
CA GLY A 288 14.52 -19.03 -13.61
C GLY A 288 14.01 -17.73 -14.25
N GLY A 289 12.82 -17.31 -13.86
CA GLY A 289 12.28 -16.00 -14.23
C GLY A 289 13.17 -14.88 -13.70
N LYS A 290 13.24 -13.78 -14.43
CA LYS A 290 14.03 -12.60 -14.05
C LYS A 290 13.15 -11.53 -13.43
N SER A 291 13.78 -10.67 -12.63
CA SER A 291 13.22 -9.42 -12.15
C SER A 291 13.96 -8.30 -12.86
N ASN A 292 13.36 -7.72 -13.89
CA ASN A 292 14.00 -6.63 -14.62
C ASN A 292 13.42 -5.29 -14.15
N LEU A 293 14.28 -4.42 -13.62
CA LEU A 293 14.03 -2.99 -13.67
C LEU A 293 14.15 -2.59 -15.15
N ASP A 294 13.04 -2.20 -15.77
CA ASP A 294 13.16 -1.50 -17.06
C ASP A 294 13.95 -0.21 -16.83
N ALA A 295 14.72 0.21 -17.83
CA ALA A 295 15.65 1.33 -17.71
C ALA A 295 14.94 2.67 -17.37
N GLY A 296 13.62 2.72 -17.49
CA GLY A 296 12.77 3.86 -17.11
C GLY A 296 12.18 3.84 -15.69
N TYR A 297 12.33 2.76 -14.90
CA TYR A 297 11.79 2.72 -13.54
C TYR A 297 12.80 3.19 -12.49
N SER A 298 12.39 4.13 -11.63
CA SER A 298 13.12 4.47 -10.41
C SER A 298 12.36 4.03 -9.17
N LEU A 299 13.06 3.55 -8.15
CA LEU A 299 12.44 3.34 -6.83
C LEU A 299 11.76 4.63 -6.35
N PRO A 300 10.67 4.54 -5.56
CA PRO A 300 10.00 5.71 -5.02
C PRO A 300 11.01 6.64 -4.33
N ARG A 301 11.06 7.90 -4.76
CA ARG A 301 11.99 8.92 -4.23
C ARG A 301 11.36 9.83 -3.18
N ALA A 302 10.06 9.69 -2.95
CA ALA A 302 9.30 10.51 -2.00
C ALA A 302 8.29 9.63 -1.25
N LEU A 303 8.00 10.00 0.01
CA LEU A 303 7.09 9.26 0.88
C LEU A 303 5.65 9.15 0.33
N PRO A 304 5.02 10.23 -0.20
CA PRO A 304 3.70 10.11 -0.79
C PRO A 304 3.65 9.10 -1.95
N TRP A 305 4.73 9.04 -2.73
CA TRP A 305 4.86 8.08 -3.83
C TRP A 305 4.97 6.64 -3.31
N ALA A 306 5.80 6.41 -2.29
CA ALA A 306 5.92 5.09 -1.67
C ALA A 306 4.60 4.63 -1.03
N ALA A 307 3.87 5.53 -0.37
CA ALA A 307 2.63 5.22 0.35
C ALA A 307 1.46 4.91 -0.59
N THR A 308 1.31 5.71 -1.65
CA THR A 308 0.25 5.51 -2.65
C THR A 308 0.59 4.39 -3.63
N MET A 309 1.88 4.09 -3.80
CA MET A 309 2.41 3.23 -4.86
C MET A 309 2.01 3.69 -6.27
N ALA A 310 1.60 4.97 -6.40
CA ALA A 310 1.10 5.53 -7.64
C ALA A 310 2.25 5.74 -8.62
N ALA A 311 2.26 5.08 -9.77
CA ALA A 311 3.35 5.21 -10.73
C ALA A 311 3.53 6.65 -11.23
N TYR A 312 4.73 7.22 -11.08
CA TYR A 312 5.20 8.26 -11.98
C TYR A 312 5.97 7.58 -13.11
N ALA A 313 5.31 7.38 -14.23
CA ALA A 313 5.98 7.02 -15.46
C ALA A 313 5.36 7.84 -16.59
N PRO A 314 6.03 8.91 -17.04
CA PRO A 314 5.42 9.93 -17.90
C PRO A 314 5.04 9.44 -19.32
N ASN A 315 5.23 8.15 -19.64
CA ASN A 315 5.05 7.62 -21.01
C ASN A 315 4.59 6.14 -21.10
N VAL A 316 4.07 5.51 -20.05
CA VAL A 316 3.50 4.15 -20.17
C VAL A 316 1.98 4.20 -20.21
N THR A 317 1.44 3.98 -21.39
CA THR A 317 0.00 3.89 -21.73
C THR A 317 -0.72 2.71 -21.07
N ASN A 318 -0.09 2.01 -20.13
CA ASN A 318 -0.69 0.94 -19.34
C ASN A 318 -0.20 1.06 -17.90
N GLY A 319 -1.14 1.18 -16.96
CA GLY A 319 -0.94 1.36 -15.51
C GLY A 319 -0.08 0.27 -14.86
N THR A 320 1.22 0.31 -15.13
CA THR A 320 2.23 -0.59 -14.61
C THR A 320 2.45 -0.25 -13.14
N ARG A 321 2.17 -1.23 -12.31
CA ARG A 321 2.18 -1.10 -10.86
C ARG A 321 3.62 -1.11 -10.37
N PHE A 322 3.99 -0.09 -9.60
CA PHE A 322 5.17 -0.21 -8.75
C PHE A 322 4.90 -1.33 -7.75
N PHE A 323 5.90 -2.18 -7.51
CA PHE A 323 5.87 -3.22 -6.47
C PHE A 323 5.09 -4.52 -6.80
N PRO A 324 5.33 -5.15 -7.96
CA PRO A 324 4.80 -6.49 -8.18
C PRO A 324 5.51 -7.49 -7.25
N GLY A 325 4.99 -8.72 -7.13
CA GLY A 325 5.70 -9.79 -6.44
C GLY A 325 6.88 -10.34 -7.24
N GLY A 326 7.56 -11.36 -6.70
CA GLY A 326 8.76 -11.94 -7.30
C GLY A 326 8.50 -12.72 -8.59
N ALA A 327 9.56 -12.98 -9.34
CA ALA A 327 9.57 -13.89 -10.49
C ALA A 327 9.44 -15.36 -10.07
N SER A 328 8.93 -16.21 -10.97
CA SER A 328 8.81 -17.66 -10.70
C SER A 328 10.05 -18.44 -11.15
N GLY A 329 10.31 -19.56 -10.48
CA GLY A 329 11.40 -20.48 -10.83
C GLY A 329 11.13 -21.25 -12.13
N GLY A 330 12.19 -21.78 -12.74
CA GLY A 330 12.09 -22.63 -13.93
C GLY A 330 11.66 -24.05 -13.58
N ALA A 331 10.93 -24.72 -14.46
CA ALA A 331 10.61 -26.13 -14.28
C ALA A 331 11.85 -26.99 -14.53
N GLY A 332 11.97 -28.12 -13.82
CA GLY A 332 13.00 -29.13 -14.09
C GLY A 332 12.74 -29.86 -15.40
N ALA A 333 13.78 -30.45 -15.96
CA ALA A 333 13.68 -31.28 -17.16
C ALA A 333 13.13 -32.68 -16.84
N GLY A 334 12.31 -33.22 -17.73
CA GLY A 334 11.94 -34.63 -17.70
C GLY A 334 12.97 -35.52 -18.39
N ASP A 335 12.88 -36.82 -18.12
CA ASP A 335 13.77 -37.86 -18.68
C ASP A 335 13.14 -38.60 -19.88
N GLY A 336 12.07 -38.06 -20.46
CA GLY A 336 11.26 -38.66 -21.52
C GLY A 336 10.12 -39.55 -21.01
N SER A 337 10.22 -40.11 -19.79
CA SER A 337 9.17 -40.94 -19.18
C SER A 337 8.53 -40.28 -17.96
N ASN A 338 9.34 -39.57 -17.17
CA ASN A 338 8.95 -38.84 -15.98
C ASN A 338 9.01 -37.34 -16.27
N SER A 339 8.01 -36.61 -15.78
CA SER A 339 8.03 -35.15 -15.81
C SER A 339 9.03 -34.60 -14.78
N GLY A 340 9.69 -33.51 -15.13
CA GLY A 340 10.46 -32.72 -14.16
C GLY A 340 9.58 -32.08 -13.09
N GLY A 341 10.23 -31.52 -12.07
CA GLY A 341 9.57 -30.77 -11.02
C GLY A 341 9.09 -29.40 -11.52
N ALA A 342 7.92 -28.95 -11.09
CA ALA A 342 7.40 -27.63 -11.44
C ALA A 342 8.24 -26.51 -10.82
N GLY A 343 8.33 -25.36 -11.49
CA GLY A 343 9.00 -24.18 -10.92
C GLY A 343 8.30 -23.68 -9.66
N GLY A 344 8.98 -22.93 -8.79
CA GLY A 344 8.41 -22.31 -7.60
C GLY A 344 7.75 -20.96 -7.90
N VAL A 345 6.63 -20.68 -7.25
CA VAL A 345 5.87 -19.42 -7.44
C VAL A 345 6.64 -18.23 -6.87
N GLY A 346 6.59 -17.06 -7.51
CA GLY A 346 7.21 -15.85 -6.97
C GLY A 346 6.48 -15.31 -5.74
N GLY A 347 7.22 -14.80 -4.76
CA GLY A 347 6.65 -14.32 -3.50
C GLY A 347 5.78 -13.07 -3.68
N ASN A 348 4.70 -12.98 -2.91
CA ASN A 348 3.77 -11.84 -2.96
C ASN A 348 4.31 -10.63 -2.18
N PRO A 349 4.04 -9.40 -2.61
CA PRO A 349 4.53 -8.19 -1.95
C PRO A 349 3.89 -7.98 -0.57
N LEU A 350 4.69 -7.52 0.39
CA LEU A 350 4.25 -7.14 1.74
C LEU A 350 4.40 -5.62 1.91
N PHE A 351 3.31 -4.96 2.28
CA PHE A 351 3.28 -3.52 2.56
C PHE A 351 2.72 -3.27 3.96
N LEU A 352 3.49 -2.58 4.79
CA LEU A 352 3.08 -2.09 6.10
C LEU A 352 3.56 -0.64 6.27
N ALA A 353 2.62 0.28 6.38
CA ALA A 353 2.89 1.66 6.78
C ALA A 353 2.31 1.88 8.18
N ALA A 354 3.16 2.19 9.16
CA ALA A 354 2.71 2.47 10.53
C ALA A 354 3.52 3.58 11.17
N TYR A 355 2.92 4.48 11.96
CA TYR A 355 3.68 5.55 12.62
C TYR A 355 4.82 4.98 13.49
N SER A 356 4.50 3.96 14.30
CA SER A 356 5.48 3.22 15.08
C SER A 356 5.38 1.71 14.82
N ILE A 357 6.52 1.06 14.60
CA ILE A 357 6.61 -0.39 14.49
C ILE A 357 7.45 -0.93 15.65
N VAL A 358 6.86 -1.83 16.44
CA VAL A 358 7.57 -2.65 17.43
C VAL A 358 7.54 -4.10 16.96
N ASN A 359 8.64 -4.58 16.37
CA ASN A 359 8.72 -5.94 15.84
C ASN A 359 9.56 -6.83 16.76
N ASN A 360 8.91 -7.69 17.53
CA ASN A 360 9.55 -8.78 18.28
C ASN A 360 9.29 -10.17 17.65
N GLY A 361 8.50 -10.22 16.58
CA GLY A 361 8.12 -11.44 15.87
C GLY A 361 8.79 -11.57 14.51
N THR A 362 7.99 -11.89 13.48
CA THR A 362 8.46 -12.07 12.11
C THR A 362 7.64 -11.27 11.11
N ILE A 363 8.32 -10.56 10.22
CA ILE A 363 7.72 -9.96 9.02
C ILE A 363 8.34 -10.65 7.78
N SER A 364 7.54 -11.27 6.92
CA SER A 364 8.12 -12.11 5.85
C SER A 364 7.33 -12.16 4.54
N ALA A 365 8.04 -12.06 3.41
CA ALA A 365 7.49 -12.25 2.07
C ALA A 365 8.33 -13.26 1.27
N LYS A 366 7.95 -14.55 1.31
CA LYS A 366 8.77 -15.64 0.75
C LYS A 366 8.31 -16.11 -0.62
N GLY A 367 9.27 -16.53 -1.43
CA GLY A 367 9.04 -17.28 -2.66
C GLY A 367 8.59 -18.71 -2.38
N GLY A 368 7.84 -19.28 -3.31
CA GLY A 368 7.39 -20.67 -3.29
C GLY A 368 8.53 -21.64 -3.63
N ARG A 369 8.54 -22.79 -2.94
CA ARG A 369 9.45 -23.90 -3.24
C ARG A 369 9.15 -24.50 -4.62
N GLY A 370 10.18 -24.94 -5.34
CA GLY A 370 10.02 -25.76 -6.55
C GLY A 370 9.48 -27.16 -6.25
N GLY A 371 8.80 -27.78 -7.20
CA GLY A 371 8.29 -29.14 -7.11
C GLY A 371 9.42 -30.18 -7.16
N ASP A 372 9.28 -31.22 -6.34
CA ASP A 372 10.20 -32.37 -6.33
C ASP A 372 10.02 -33.23 -7.60
N ALA A 373 11.07 -33.92 -8.02
CA ALA A 373 11.03 -34.84 -9.16
C ALA A 373 11.46 -36.27 -8.78
N SER A 374 11.05 -37.24 -9.61
CA SER A 374 11.35 -38.66 -9.46
C SER A 374 12.03 -39.25 -10.68
N GLY A 375 12.67 -40.41 -10.49
CA GLY A 375 13.40 -41.09 -11.58
C GLY A 375 14.64 -40.32 -12.01
N GLY A 376 14.86 -40.23 -13.33
CA GLY A 376 15.96 -39.47 -13.90
C GLY A 376 15.66 -37.99 -14.12
N ALA A 377 14.47 -37.50 -13.76
CA ALA A 377 14.06 -36.12 -14.00
C ALA A 377 14.68 -35.12 -12.99
N GLY A 378 14.80 -33.85 -13.40
CA GLY A 378 15.32 -32.76 -12.59
C GLY A 378 14.25 -32.06 -11.74
N GLY A 379 14.64 -31.55 -10.57
CA GLY A 379 13.76 -30.81 -9.66
C GLY A 379 13.47 -29.38 -10.13
N GLY A 380 12.34 -28.80 -9.74
CA GLY A 380 11.99 -27.42 -10.13
C GLY A 380 12.80 -26.35 -9.40
N GLY A 381 13.09 -25.22 -10.03
CA GLY A 381 13.78 -24.10 -9.38
C GLY A 381 12.85 -23.35 -8.41
N GLY A 382 13.38 -22.80 -7.32
CA GLY A 382 12.60 -22.02 -6.35
C GLY A 382 12.21 -20.63 -6.87
N GLY A 383 11.03 -20.14 -6.48
CA GLY A 383 10.58 -18.79 -6.83
C GLY A 383 11.35 -17.70 -6.10
N GLN A 384 11.46 -16.52 -6.69
CA GLN A 384 12.06 -15.36 -6.03
C GLN A 384 11.21 -14.93 -4.83
N GLY A 385 11.83 -14.32 -3.81
CA GLY A 385 11.12 -13.71 -2.69
C GLY A 385 10.17 -12.58 -3.10
N GLY A 386 9.25 -12.24 -2.20
CA GLY A 386 8.39 -11.06 -2.34
C GLY A 386 9.09 -9.82 -1.76
N PRO A 387 8.83 -8.63 -2.30
CA PRO A 387 9.39 -7.40 -1.78
C PRO A 387 8.67 -7.01 -0.49
N VAL A 388 9.41 -6.41 0.44
CA VAL A 388 8.88 -5.94 1.72
C VAL A 388 9.06 -4.43 1.80
N MET A 389 7.97 -3.67 1.97
CA MET A 389 7.99 -2.23 2.21
C MET A 389 7.44 -1.92 3.59
N LEU A 390 8.30 -1.30 4.40
CA LEU A 390 7.98 -0.77 5.71
C LEU A 390 8.12 0.75 5.66
N ILE A 391 7.07 1.47 6.01
CA ILE A 391 7.08 2.93 6.14
C ILE A 391 6.76 3.25 7.60
N TYR A 392 7.64 3.97 8.29
CA TYR A 392 7.47 4.27 9.71
C TYR A 392 8.24 5.51 10.16
N SER A 393 7.86 6.10 11.28
CA SER A 393 8.66 7.14 11.94
C SER A 393 9.56 6.55 13.02
N THR A 394 9.07 5.55 13.75
CA THR A 394 9.89 4.81 14.74
C THR A 394 9.85 3.31 14.48
N TYR A 395 11.00 2.64 14.65
CA TYR A 395 11.11 1.19 14.57
C TYR A 395 11.95 0.66 15.73
N SER A 396 11.44 -0.35 16.44
CA SER A 396 12.15 -1.00 17.54
C SER A 396 11.83 -2.50 17.59
N GLY A 397 12.47 -3.21 18.53
CA GLY A 397 12.34 -4.66 18.73
C GLY A 397 13.45 -5.49 18.09
N SER A 398 13.45 -6.79 18.37
CA SER A 398 14.50 -7.75 17.94
C SER A 398 14.02 -8.80 16.94
N GLY A 399 12.81 -8.63 16.40
CA GLY A 399 12.18 -9.53 15.46
C GLY A 399 12.89 -9.55 14.10
N SER A 400 12.52 -10.53 13.26
CA SER A 400 13.12 -10.72 11.94
C SER A 400 12.30 -10.06 10.83
N ILE A 401 12.98 -9.64 9.75
CA ILE A 401 12.36 -9.24 8.49
C ILE A 401 13.02 -10.04 7.36
N SER A 402 12.22 -10.69 6.51
CA SER A 402 12.76 -11.57 5.44
C SER A 402 12.01 -11.43 4.12
N SER A 403 12.75 -11.42 3.02
CA SER A 403 12.28 -11.47 1.64
C SER A 403 12.86 -12.68 0.90
N ALA A 404 13.12 -13.79 1.60
CA ALA A 404 13.86 -14.93 1.05
C ALA A 404 13.14 -15.59 -0.14
N GLY A 405 13.92 -16.08 -1.11
CA GLY A 405 13.39 -16.94 -2.16
C GLY A 405 13.02 -18.33 -1.66
N GLY A 406 12.29 -19.07 -2.50
CA GLY A 406 11.93 -20.46 -2.25
C GLY A 406 13.11 -21.39 -2.50
N ALA A 407 13.15 -22.52 -1.80
CA ALA A 407 14.11 -23.57 -2.09
C ALA A 407 13.82 -24.24 -3.45
N GLY A 408 14.84 -24.84 -4.06
CA GLY A 408 14.65 -25.73 -5.20
C GLY A 408 13.95 -27.04 -4.80
N GLY A 409 13.34 -27.69 -5.79
CA GLY A 409 12.81 -29.03 -5.69
C GLY A 409 13.93 -30.05 -5.65
N ALA A 410 13.77 -31.03 -4.76
CA ALA A 410 14.66 -32.17 -4.62
C ALA A 410 14.43 -33.20 -5.75
N VAL A 411 15.32 -34.18 -5.80
CA VAL A 411 15.26 -35.32 -6.72
C VAL A 411 15.46 -36.62 -5.96
N THR A 412 14.80 -37.68 -6.38
CA THR A 412 14.91 -39.04 -5.79
C THR A 412 15.68 -40.03 -6.68
N GLY A 413 16.37 -39.56 -7.72
CA GLY A 413 17.22 -40.37 -8.59
C GLY A 413 18.41 -39.59 -9.16
N SER A 414 18.82 -39.90 -10.39
CA SER A 414 20.07 -39.39 -10.99
C SER A 414 19.97 -38.03 -11.68
N GLY A 415 18.79 -37.39 -11.67
CA GLY A 415 18.65 -35.99 -12.10
C GLY A 415 19.32 -35.02 -11.12
N THR A 416 19.27 -33.73 -11.41
CA THR A 416 19.77 -32.69 -10.49
C THR A 416 18.64 -31.94 -9.81
N ALA A 417 18.86 -31.53 -8.55
CA ALA A 417 17.93 -30.66 -7.84
C ALA A 417 17.85 -29.27 -8.52
N GLY A 418 16.69 -28.62 -8.40
CA GLY A 418 16.56 -27.24 -8.82
C GLY A 418 17.36 -26.30 -7.91
N SER A 419 17.72 -25.12 -8.42
CA SER A 419 18.37 -24.08 -7.63
C SER A 419 17.35 -23.33 -6.77
N ALA A 420 17.77 -22.80 -5.62
CA ALA A 420 16.94 -21.89 -4.84
C ALA A 420 16.70 -20.57 -5.60
N GLY A 421 15.56 -19.95 -5.35
CA GLY A 421 15.30 -18.58 -5.76
C GLY A 421 16.02 -17.59 -4.85
N GLU A 422 16.35 -16.43 -5.40
CA GLU A 422 17.01 -15.38 -4.64
C GLU A 422 16.00 -14.57 -3.81
N ALA A 423 16.53 -13.89 -2.79
CA ALA A 423 15.75 -12.92 -2.03
C ALA A 423 15.35 -11.72 -2.90
N SER A 424 14.23 -11.09 -2.53
CA SER A 424 13.86 -9.76 -3.03
C SER A 424 14.31 -8.69 -2.05
N TRP A 425 13.91 -7.45 -2.29
CA TRP A 425 14.33 -6.29 -1.51
C TRP A 425 13.46 -6.06 -0.28
N ILE A 426 14.09 -5.46 0.72
CA ILE A 426 13.44 -4.93 1.91
C ILE A 426 13.71 -3.44 1.92
N ILE A 427 12.69 -2.62 1.71
CA ILE A 427 12.78 -1.16 1.81
C ILE A 427 12.17 -0.72 3.14
N LYS A 428 12.95 0.04 3.89
CA LYS A 428 12.54 0.72 5.12
C LYS A 428 12.62 2.22 4.86
N LEU A 429 11.48 2.90 4.89
CA LEU A 429 11.41 4.35 4.75
C LEU A 429 11.10 4.95 6.11
N VAL A 430 12.01 5.81 6.57
CA VAL A 430 11.86 6.56 7.82
C VAL A 430 11.31 7.94 7.48
N ASN A 431 10.17 8.30 8.08
CA ASN A 431 9.56 9.62 7.96
C ASN A 431 9.87 10.49 9.17
#